data_AF-A0A9D1II76-F1
#
_entry.id   AF-A0A9D1II76-F1
#
_cell.length_a   1.000
_cell.length_b   1.000
_cell.length_c   1.000
_cell.angle_alpha   90.00
_cell.angle_beta   90.00
_cell.angle_gamma   90.00
#
_symmetry.space_group_name_H-M   'P 1'
#
loop_
_entity.id
_entity.type
_entity.pdbx_description
1 polymer ?
#
loop_
_entity_poly.entity_id
_entity_poly.type
_entity_poly.pdbx_seq_one_letter_code
_entity_poly.pdbx_strand_id
1 'polypeptide(L)'
;MKRFALALCIAVLAVCAAGAGYARFVSICDTLEGDARALSNAVGQTDAYKQAQTQLLTDWERHGPVLDMLCPHGYTESLDLQIRLLPAKTDAAGEAEKAAYLSELQALLSRLREAEKPSLQNIL
;
A
#
# COMPACT_ATOMS: atom_id res chain seq x y z
N MET A 1 -12.53 20.82 36.99
CA MET A 1 -13.48 20.11 36.11
C MET A 1 -13.37 20.52 34.64
N LYS A 2 -13.49 21.81 34.26
CA LYS A 2 -13.40 22.25 32.84
C LYS A 2 -12.11 21.83 32.11
N ARG A 3 -10.95 21.89 32.79
CA ARG A 3 -9.65 21.47 32.23
C ARG A 3 -9.56 19.95 32.01
N PHE A 4 -10.23 19.16 32.85
CA PHE A 4 -10.26 17.70 32.75
C PHE A 4 -11.17 17.25 31.60
N ALA A 5 -12.33 17.91 31.43
CA ALA A 5 -13.21 17.68 30.28
C ALA A 5 -12.52 18.06 28.96
N LEU A 6 -11.78 19.18 28.93
CA LEU A 6 -11.00 19.56 27.74
C LEU A 6 -9.92 18.52 27.40
N ALA A 7 -9.16 18.06 28.40
CA ALA A 7 -8.14 17.03 28.20
C ALA A 7 -8.74 15.71 27.69
N LEU A 8 -9.90 15.30 28.23
CA LEU A 8 -10.62 14.12 27.76
C LEU A 8 -11.09 14.29 26.30
N CYS A 9 -11.66 15.45 25.95
CA CYS A 9 -12.05 15.73 24.57
C CYS A 9 -10.87 15.67 23.60
N ILE A 10 -9.71 16.23 23.98
CA ILE A 10 -8.50 16.18 23.16
C ILE A 10 -8.02 14.72 22.99
N ALA A 11 -8.02 13.93 24.07
CA ALA A 11 -7.63 12.52 24.01
C ALA A 11 -8.56 11.72 23.09
N VAL A 12 -9.89 11.92 23.20
CA VAL A 12 -10.87 11.27 22.33
C VAL A 12 -10.67 11.68 20.87
N LEU A 13 -10.46 12.97 20.60
CA LEU A 13 -10.18 13.45 19.24
C LEU A 13 -8.90 12.85 18.66
N ALA A 14 -7.83 12.73 19.47
CA ALA A 14 -6.58 12.12 19.04
C ALA A 14 -6.77 10.63 18.69
N VAL A 15 -7.50 9.88 19.51
CA VAL A 15 -7.81 8.46 19.24
C VAL A 15 -8.66 8.31 17.98
N CYS A 16 -9.68 9.16 17.78
CA CYS A 16 -10.49 9.15 16.57
C CYS A 16 -9.68 9.48 15.32
N ALA A 17 -8.79 10.48 15.40
CA ALA A 17 -7.92 10.86 14.28
C ALA A 17 -6.94 9.73 13.92
N ALA A 18 -6.33 9.08 14.93
CA ALA A 18 -5.46 7.92 14.72
C ALA A 18 -6.23 6.74 14.10
N GLY A 19 -7.44 6.46 14.59
CA GLY A 19 -8.31 5.42 14.03
C GLY A 19 -8.69 5.68 12.58
N ALA A 20 -9.02 6.93 12.23
CA ALA A 20 -9.31 7.31 10.86
C ALA A 20 -8.07 7.19 9.94
N GLY A 21 -6.89 7.58 10.44
CA GLY A 21 -5.62 7.39 9.73
C GLY A 21 -5.34 5.92 9.44
N TYR A 22 -5.48 5.05 10.44
CA TYR A 22 -5.30 3.61 10.29
C TYR A 22 -6.33 2.99 9.33
N ALA A 23 -7.61 3.36 9.43
CA ALA A 23 -8.64 2.88 8.50
C ALA A 23 -8.32 3.27 7.05
N ARG A 24 -7.82 4.49 6.84
CA ARG A 24 -7.39 4.97 5.53
C ARG A 24 -6.17 4.20 5.02
N PHE A 25 -5.19 3.94 5.88
CA PHE A 25 -4.03 3.11 5.55
C PHE A 25 -4.45 1.71 5.07
N VAL A 26 -5.27 1.00 5.87
CA VAL A 26 -5.76 -0.34 5.51
C VAL A 26 -6.51 -0.31 4.18
N SER A 27 -7.38 0.67 3.97
CA SER A 27 -8.14 0.78 2.72
C SER A 27 -7.24 0.97 1.51
N ILE A 28 -6.15 1.74 1.63
CA ILE A 28 -5.19 1.91 0.55
C ILE A 28 -4.45 0.60 0.27
N CYS A 29 -3.97 -0.10 1.30
CA CYS A 29 -3.31 -1.38 1.16
C CYS A 29 -4.21 -2.42 0.47
N ASP A 30 -5.49 -2.49 0.86
CA ASP A 30 -6.46 -3.41 0.24
C ASP A 30 -6.65 -3.12 -1.26
N THR A 31 -6.72 -1.85 -1.67
CA THR A 31 -6.79 -1.44 -3.08
C THR A 31 -5.56 -1.91 -3.85
N LEU A 32 -4.36 -1.56 -3.37
CA LEU A 32 -3.10 -1.88 -4.06
C LEU A 32 -2.83 -3.40 -4.10
N GLU A 33 -3.16 -4.14 -3.05
CA GLU A 33 -3.12 -5.62 -3.06
C GLU A 33 -4.10 -6.19 -4.07
N GLY A 34 -5.29 -5.62 -4.19
CA GLY A 34 -6.29 -5.97 -5.20
C GLY A 34 -5.77 -5.78 -6.62
N ASP A 35 -5.17 -4.62 -6.91
CA ASP A 35 -4.59 -4.30 -8.21
C ASP A 35 -3.42 -5.21 -8.56
N ALA A 36 -2.52 -5.48 -7.60
CA ALA A 36 -1.39 -6.39 -7.81
C ALA A 36 -1.84 -7.84 -8.07
N ARG A 37 -2.97 -8.28 -7.47
CA ARG A 37 -3.60 -9.58 -7.77
C ARG A 37 -4.24 -9.58 -9.14
N ALA A 38 -4.98 -8.53 -9.50
CA ALA A 38 -5.58 -8.38 -10.83
C ALA A 38 -4.51 -8.44 -11.94
N LEU A 39 -3.38 -7.75 -11.73
CA LEU A 39 -2.24 -7.77 -12.64
C LEU A 39 -1.62 -9.16 -12.79
N SER A 40 -1.47 -9.89 -11.68
CA SER A 40 -0.97 -11.27 -11.69
C SER A 40 -1.91 -12.23 -12.42
N ASN A 41 -3.22 -12.08 -12.23
CA ASN A 41 -4.23 -12.88 -12.91
C ASN A 41 -4.32 -12.59 -14.41
N ALA A 42 -3.88 -11.39 -14.83
CA ALA A 42 -3.86 -10.97 -16.22
C ALA A 42 -2.58 -11.37 -16.96
N VAL A 43 -1.62 -12.04 -16.31
CA VAL A 43 -0.42 -12.57 -16.99
C VAL A 43 -0.87 -13.52 -18.11
N GLY A 44 -0.28 -13.36 -19.30
CA GLY A 44 -0.67 -14.08 -20.52
C GLY A 44 -1.82 -13.44 -21.32
N GLN A 45 -2.48 -12.39 -20.79
CA GLN A 45 -3.54 -11.66 -21.47
C GLN A 45 -3.10 -10.22 -21.75
N THR A 46 -2.55 -9.94 -22.92
CA THR A 46 -1.88 -8.67 -23.24
C THR A 46 -2.70 -7.41 -22.89
N ASP A 47 -3.96 -7.33 -23.30
CA ASP A 47 -4.78 -6.12 -23.08
C ASP A 47 -5.21 -5.98 -21.62
N ALA A 48 -5.65 -7.08 -20.99
CA ALA A 48 -6.01 -7.10 -19.58
C ALA A 48 -4.80 -6.79 -18.68
N TYR A 49 -3.62 -7.27 -19.05
CA TYR A 49 -2.36 -7.01 -18.34
C TYR A 49 -2.01 -5.53 -18.38
N LYS A 50 -2.04 -4.91 -19.56
CA LYS A 50 -1.76 -3.47 -19.72
C LYS A 50 -2.75 -2.61 -18.95
N GLN A 51 -4.03 -2.99 -18.96
CA GLN A 51 -5.06 -2.28 -18.20
C GLN A 51 -4.79 -2.38 -16.69
N ALA A 52 -4.54 -3.59 -16.17
CA ALA A 52 -4.24 -3.80 -14.76
C ALA A 52 -2.93 -3.11 -14.33
N GLN A 53 -1.91 -3.11 -15.19
CA GLN A 53 -0.63 -2.42 -14.95
C GLN A 53 -0.86 -0.91 -14.83
N THR A 54 -1.63 -0.33 -15.74
CA THR A 54 -1.98 1.09 -15.73
C THR A 54 -2.79 1.46 -14.49
N GLN A 55 -3.75 0.61 -14.09
CA GLN A 55 -4.56 0.82 -12.89
C GLN A 55 -3.67 0.87 -11.64
N LEU A 56 -2.80 -0.13 -11.46
CA LEU A 56 -1.88 -0.19 -10.32
C LEU A 56 -0.96 1.04 -10.25
N LEU A 57 -0.43 1.49 -11.39
CA LEU A 57 0.39 2.71 -11.46
C LEU A 57 -0.41 3.95 -11.05
N THR A 58 -1.64 4.08 -11.55
CA THR A 58 -2.53 5.22 -11.26
C THR A 58 -2.89 5.28 -9.78
N ASP A 59 -3.26 4.14 -9.19
CA ASP A 59 -3.61 4.07 -7.78
C ASP A 59 -2.37 4.25 -6.89
N TRP A 60 -1.19 3.80 -7.32
CA TRP A 60 0.06 4.13 -6.63
C TRP A 60 0.38 5.63 -6.68
N GLU A 61 0.26 6.30 -7.82
CA GLU A 61 0.47 7.75 -7.91
C GLU A 61 -0.48 8.53 -7.01
N ARG A 62 -1.73 8.05 -6.88
CA ARG A 62 -2.74 8.65 -6.02
C ARG A 62 -2.47 8.40 -4.53
N HIS A 63 -2.04 7.19 -4.17
CA HIS A 63 -2.04 6.72 -2.79
C HIS A 63 -0.65 6.60 -2.15
N GLY A 64 0.41 6.44 -2.94
CA GLY A 64 1.80 6.37 -2.48
C GLY A 64 2.19 7.54 -1.58
N PRO A 65 1.96 8.82 -1.98
CA PRO A 65 2.26 9.97 -1.12
C PRO A 65 1.46 10.00 0.18
N VAL A 66 0.25 9.41 0.18
CA VAL A 66 -0.57 9.28 1.40
C VAL A 66 0.01 8.21 2.32
N LEU A 67 0.49 7.09 1.76
CA LEU A 67 1.19 6.06 2.52
C LEU A 67 2.48 6.60 3.12
N ASP A 68 3.26 7.43 2.40
CA ASP A 68 4.47 8.06 2.93
C ASP A 68 4.19 8.92 4.17
N MET A 69 3.06 9.63 4.18
CA MET A 69 2.64 10.42 5.35
C MET A 69 2.16 9.56 6.52
N LEU A 70 1.56 8.41 6.23
CA LEU A 70 1.03 7.49 7.24
C LEU A 70 2.11 6.52 7.77
N CYS A 71 3.16 6.26 7.00
CA CYS A 71 4.22 5.27 7.27
C CYS A 71 5.62 5.91 7.12
N PRO A 72 6.12 6.62 8.13
CA PRO A 72 7.39 7.36 8.03
C PRO A 72 8.66 6.48 7.95
N HIS A 73 8.54 5.15 7.99
CA HIS A 73 9.67 4.22 8.14
C HIS A 73 10.30 3.74 6.82
N GLY A 74 10.08 4.41 5.69
CA GLY A 74 10.75 4.09 4.41
C GLY A 74 10.29 2.79 3.74
N TYR A 75 9.26 2.12 4.27
CA TYR A 75 8.68 0.91 3.66
C TYR A 75 8.09 1.14 2.26
N THR A 76 7.71 2.38 1.97
CA THR A 76 7.14 2.81 0.70
C THR A 76 8.19 3.07 -0.38
N GLU A 77 9.45 3.35 -0.03
CA GLU A 77 10.50 3.66 -1.02
C GLU A 77 10.82 2.46 -1.92
N SER A 78 10.94 1.28 -1.30
CA SER A 78 11.14 0.02 -2.05
C SER A 78 9.94 -0.30 -2.95
N LEU A 79 8.72 -0.02 -2.47
CA LEU A 79 7.51 -0.21 -3.26
C LEU A 79 7.42 0.79 -4.41
N ASP A 80 7.76 2.07 -4.19
CA ASP A 80 7.74 3.11 -5.21
C ASP A 80 8.69 2.76 -6.36
N LEU A 81 9.91 2.33 -6.04
CA LEU A 81 10.88 1.91 -7.05
C LEU A 81 10.37 0.70 -7.85
N GLN A 82 9.82 -0.31 -7.18
CA GLN A 82 9.29 -1.49 -7.88
C GLN A 82 8.09 -1.12 -8.77
N ILE A 83 7.12 -0.37 -8.25
CA ILE A 83 5.92 -0.01 -9.00
C ILE A 83 6.28 0.86 -10.21
N ARG A 84 7.20 1.83 -10.07
CA ARG A 84 7.65 2.66 -11.21
C ARG A 84 8.40 1.86 -12.27
N LEU A 85 9.17 0.84 -11.88
CA LEU A 85 9.92 0.00 -12.80
C LEU A 85 9.08 -1.12 -13.42
N LEU A 86 7.84 -1.30 -12.99
CA LEU A 86 6.96 -2.36 -13.45
C LEU A 86 6.82 -2.43 -14.98
N PRO A 87 6.58 -1.34 -15.74
CA PRO A 87 6.53 -1.41 -17.20
C PRO A 87 7.85 -1.87 -17.79
N ALA A 88 8.96 -1.24 -17.39
CA ALA A 88 10.29 -1.56 -17.91
C ALA A 88 10.70 -3.01 -17.63
N LYS A 89 10.33 -3.56 -16.46
CA LYS A 89 10.65 -4.92 -16.07
C LYS A 89 9.72 -5.97 -16.63
N THR A 90 8.53 -5.60 -17.09
CA THR A 90 7.54 -6.60 -17.52
C THR A 90 7.21 -6.54 -19.00
N ASP A 91 7.34 -5.40 -19.69
CA ASP A 91 6.90 -5.27 -21.09
C ASP A 91 7.67 -6.19 -22.06
N ALA A 92 8.97 -6.39 -21.81
CA ALA A 92 9.82 -7.29 -22.60
C ALA A 92 10.07 -8.66 -21.95
N ALA A 93 9.52 -8.90 -20.75
CA ALA A 93 9.81 -10.09 -19.96
C ALA A 93 8.92 -11.28 -20.34
N GLY A 94 9.45 -12.48 -20.14
CA GLY A 94 8.67 -13.72 -20.25
C GLY A 94 7.63 -13.84 -19.13
N GLU A 95 6.63 -14.71 -19.30
CA GLU A 95 5.57 -14.91 -18.28
C GLU A 95 6.12 -15.32 -16.91
N ALA A 96 7.14 -16.18 -16.88
CA ALA A 96 7.79 -16.62 -15.64
C ALA A 96 8.49 -15.47 -14.91
N GLU A 97 9.16 -14.57 -15.64
CA GLU A 97 9.84 -13.39 -15.09
C GLU A 97 8.81 -12.38 -14.57
N LYS A 98 7.72 -12.17 -15.30
CA LYS A 98 6.57 -11.37 -14.84
C LYS A 98 6.00 -11.93 -13.54
N ALA A 99 5.73 -13.23 -13.49
CA ALA A 99 5.15 -13.87 -12.32
C ALA A 99 6.07 -13.74 -11.08
N ALA A 100 7.38 -13.95 -11.25
CA ALA A 100 8.35 -13.79 -10.16
C ALA A 100 8.37 -12.33 -9.65
N TYR A 101 8.40 -11.37 -10.55
CA TYR A 101 8.40 -9.95 -10.21
C TYR A 101 7.13 -9.54 -9.46
N LEU A 102 5.97 -9.95 -9.95
CA LEU A 102 4.68 -9.65 -9.34
C LEU A 102 4.53 -10.33 -7.97
N SER A 103 5.07 -11.54 -7.80
CA SER A 103 5.10 -12.20 -6.49
C SER A 103 5.93 -11.43 -5.48
N GLU A 104 7.07 -10.86 -5.88
CA GLU A 104 7.89 -10.02 -5.01
C GLU A 104 7.14 -8.73 -4.63
N LEU A 105 6.50 -8.08 -5.60
CA LEU A 105 5.70 -6.88 -5.37
C LEU A 105 4.55 -7.14 -4.39
N GLN A 106 3.83 -8.23 -4.55
CA GLN A 106 2.78 -8.65 -3.61
C GLN A 106 3.32 -8.91 -2.20
N ALA A 107 4.50 -9.51 -2.09
CA ALA A 107 5.14 -9.74 -0.80
C ALA A 107 5.52 -8.42 -0.11
N LEU A 108 5.98 -7.42 -0.86
CA LEU A 108 6.27 -6.09 -0.32
C LEU A 108 5.00 -5.37 0.15
N LEU A 109 3.92 -5.42 -0.62
CA LEU A 109 2.62 -4.84 -0.22
C LEU A 109 2.06 -5.51 1.05
N SER A 110 2.15 -6.84 1.13
CA SER A 110 1.72 -7.57 2.32
C SER A 110 2.57 -7.24 3.55
N ARG A 111 3.89 -7.04 3.38
CA ARG A 111 4.77 -6.60 4.47
C ARG A 111 4.44 -5.19 4.94
N LEU A 112 4.13 -4.27 4.03
CA LEU A 112 3.70 -2.91 4.39
C LEU A 112 2.47 -2.99 5.32
N ARG A 113 1.47 -3.81 4.97
CA ARG A 113 0.27 -4.01 5.78
C ARG A 113 0.57 -4.55 7.18
N GLU A 114 1.45 -5.55 7.28
CA GLU A 114 1.79 -6.14 8.58
C GLU A 114 2.70 -5.25 9.43
N ALA A 115 3.53 -4.39 8.81
CA ALA A 115 4.42 -3.48 9.53
C ALA A 115 3.64 -2.46 10.39
N GLU A 116 2.50 -1.98 9.90
CA GLU A 116 1.67 -0.98 10.59
C GLU A 116 0.51 -1.59 11.38
N LYS A 117 0.43 -2.91 11.45
CA LYS A 117 -0.57 -3.59 12.24
C LYS A 117 -0.36 -3.26 13.72
N PRO A 118 -1.41 -2.82 14.44
CA PRO A 118 -1.31 -2.50 15.86
C PRO A 118 -0.87 -3.76 16.62
N SER A 119 0.38 -3.77 17.09
CA SER A 119 0.95 -4.83 17.90
C SER A 119 1.70 -4.22 19.07
N LEU A 120 1.84 -4.94 20.19
CA LEU A 120 2.61 -4.45 21.34
C LEU A 120 4.06 -4.08 20.95
N GLN A 121 4.62 -4.68 19.90
CA GLN A 121 5.97 -4.37 19.40
C GLN A 121 6.05 -3.07 18.59
N ASN A 122 4.94 -2.61 18.02
CA ASN A 122 4.86 -1.39 17.22
C ASN A 122 4.29 -0.19 18.01
N ILE A 123 3.83 -0.42 19.25
CA ILE A 123 3.18 0.59 20.11
C ILE A 123 4.05 0.92 21.35
N LEU A 124 5.05 0.09 21.70
CA LEU A 124 5.95 0.27 22.85
C LEU A 124 7.33 0.80 22.46
#